data_AF-F8JAD6-F1
#
_entry.id   AF-F8JAD6-F1
#
_cell.length_a   1.000
_cell.length_b   1.000
_cell.length_c   1.000
_cell.angle_alpha   90.00
_cell.angle_beta   90.00
_cell.angle_gamma   90.00
#
_symmetry.space_group_name_H-M   'P 1'
#
loop_
_entity.id
_entity.type
_entity.pdbx_description
1 polymer ?
#
loop_
_entity_poly.entity_id
_entity_poly.type
_entity_poly.pdbx_seq_one_letter_code
_entity_poly.pdbx_strand_id
1 'polypeptide(L)'
;MGDHRLIQGDARDREAYQRLIGADEGAQLALTDVPFNVPIQGHCTGQAHHREFQVAHGELSREEFDVFNRDWMQLASSVLVDGGLLATFIDWRSVELILSAGRELDLGLLNIIVWSKSNAGQGSLWRSAHEMLPVFKKGSASHKNNVELGRWGRYRSNVWTYPGASSVGSDAREGLAVHPTVKPRAMLEDALLDITDRGDVVLDCFLGSGSMLLAAEATGRICRAIEIDGRYCDVAIHRWQQMTGYEAILEETGETHAAAARRRSTASPHEGEHQCLRSQSRCHRRMLLVTVVLRNSISLSLVNQATRRVDRRARRPSRRSWQKRPPSTSR
;
A
#
# COMPACT_ATOMS: atom_id res chain seq x y z
N MET A 1 -1.35 -1.91 -14.84
CA MET A 1 -2.03 -0.61 -14.58
C MET A 1 -0.98 0.47 -14.77
N GLY A 2 -0.67 0.82 -16.03
CA GLY A 2 0.64 1.39 -16.34
C GLY A 2 1.75 0.46 -15.85
N ASP A 3 2.75 1.03 -15.19
CA ASP A 3 3.85 0.27 -14.57
C ASP A 3 3.42 -0.45 -13.30
N HIS A 4 2.26 -0.13 -12.70
CA HIS A 4 1.76 -0.81 -11.51
C HIS A 4 1.26 -2.23 -11.84
N ARG A 5 1.47 -3.17 -10.91
CA ARG A 5 0.99 -4.56 -11.00
C ARG A 5 0.20 -4.93 -9.75
N LEU A 6 -0.89 -5.67 -9.96
CA LEU A 6 -1.72 -6.26 -8.91
C LEU A 6 -1.94 -7.73 -9.25
N ILE A 7 -1.70 -8.60 -8.28
CA ILE A 7 -2.05 -10.02 -8.36
C ILE A 7 -3.11 -10.36 -7.34
N GLN A 8 -4.13 -11.11 -7.76
CA GLN A 8 -5.06 -11.71 -6.82
C GLN A 8 -4.42 -12.97 -6.23
N GLY A 9 -4.06 -12.97 -4.96
CA GLY A 9 -3.31 -14.08 -4.33
C GLY A 9 -3.18 -13.97 -2.82
N ASP A 10 -2.59 -14.99 -2.21
CA ASP A 10 -2.26 -15.01 -0.78
C ASP A 10 -0.85 -14.42 -0.56
N ALA A 11 -0.71 -13.50 0.39
CA ALA A 11 0.58 -12.90 0.75
C ALA A 11 1.60 -13.91 1.33
N ARG A 12 1.19 -15.16 1.59
CA ARG A 12 2.05 -16.27 2.01
C ARG A 12 2.43 -17.20 0.85
N ASP A 13 1.98 -16.92 -0.37
CA ASP A 13 2.33 -17.69 -1.56
C ASP A 13 3.58 -17.10 -2.25
N ARG A 14 4.65 -17.89 -2.30
CA ARG A 14 5.92 -17.51 -2.95
C ARG A 14 5.74 -17.21 -4.43
N GLU A 15 4.87 -17.92 -5.13
CA GLU A 15 4.66 -17.72 -6.57
C GLU A 15 4.09 -16.32 -6.84
N ALA A 16 3.30 -15.77 -5.90
CA ALA A 16 2.73 -14.43 -6.04
C ALA A 16 3.84 -13.37 -6.13
N TYR A 17 4.85 -13.47 -5.26
CA TYR A 17 5.99 -12.54 -5.26
C TYR A 17 6.85 -12.68 -6.52
N GLN A 18 7.12 -13.90 -6.98
CA GLN A 18 7.93 -14.16 -8.17
C GLN A 18 7.29 -13.64 -9.46
N ARG A 19 5.96 -13.68 -9.52
CA ARG A 19 5.18 -13.15 -10.65
C ARG A 19 5.05 -11.63 -10.59
N LEU A 20 5.02 -11.08 -9.38
CA LEU A 20 4.81 -9.66 -9.15
C LEU A 20 6.10 -8.86 -9.30
N ILE A 21 7.19 -9.32 -8.69
CA ILE A 21 8.52 -8.71 -8.72
C ILE A 21 9.35 -9.42 -9.79
N GLY A 22 9.81 -8.69 -10.81
CA GLY A 22 10.67 -9.27 -11.85
C GLY A 22 11.97 -9.85 -11.25
N ALA A 23 12.57 -10.84 -11.91
CA ALA A 23 13.76 -11.53 -11.40
C ALA A 23 14.96 -10.61 -11.11
N ASP A 24 15.08 -9.50 -11.85
CA ASP A 24 16.13 -8.48 -11.69
C ASP A 24 15.62 -7.19 -10.99
N GLU A 25 14.39 -7.22 -10.47
CA GLU A 25 13.75 -6.09 -9.79
C GLU A 25 13.74 -6.34 -8.27
N GLY A 26 13.84 -5.27 -7.48
CA GLY A 26 13.71 -5.34 -6.02
C GLY A 26 12.87 -4.19 -5.49
N ALA A 27 12.10 -4.44 -4.45
CA ALA A 27 11.30 -3.40 -3.80
C ALA A 27 12.18 -2.55 -2.87
N GLN A 28 12.05 -1.23 -2.96
CA GLN A 28 12.70 -0.31 -2.02
C GLN A 28 11.99 -0.30 -0.67
N LEU A 29 10.68 -0.48 -0.69
CA LEU A 29 9.80 -0.44 0.47
C LEU A 29 8.72 -1.50 0.34
N ALA A 30 8.50 -2.29 1.39
CA ALA A 30 7.28 -3.03 1.62
C ALA A 30 6.51 -2.31 2.73
N LEU A 31 5.41 -1.64 2.39
CA LEU A 31 4.55 -0.93 3.35
C LEU A 31 3.12 -1.40 3.15
N THR A 32 2.56 -2.03 4.18
CA THR A 32 1.27 -2.71 4.09
C THR A 32 0.42 -2.54 5.34
N ASP A 33 -0.87 -2.85 5.26
CA ASP A 33 -1.82 -2.89 6.38
C ASP A 33 -2.25 -4.33 6.59
N VAL A 34 -1.47 -5.09 7.37
CA VAL A 34 -1.79 -6.49 7.67
C VAL A 34 -3.16 -6.57 8.37
N PRO A 35 -3.98 -7.59 8.14
CA PRO A 35 -5.17 -7.80 8.96
C PRO A 35 -4.80 -8.01 10.45
N PHE A 36 -5.52 -7.36 11.36
CA PHE A 36 -5.17 -7.33 12.80
C PHE A 36 -5.69 -8.54 13.59
N ASN A 37 -6.29 -9.54 12.93
CA ASN A 37 -6.95 -10.67 13.59
C ASN A 37 -8.03 -10.24 14.60
N VAL A 38 -8.89 -9.31 14.17
CA VAL A 38 -10.04 -8.82 14.93
C VAL A 38 -11.30 -8.93 14.05
N PRO A 39 -12.46 -9.37 14.59
CA PRO A 39 -13.71 -9.43 13.83
C PRO A 39 -14.14 -8.06 13.33
N ILE A 40 -14.61 -7.96 12.08
CA ILE A 40 -15.10 -6.69 11.53
C ILE A 40 -16.44 -6.32 12.16
N GLN A 41 -17.36 -7.28 12.27
CA GLN A 41 -18.67 -7.03 12.87
C GLN A 41 -18.55 -6.64 14.35
N GLY A 42 -19.13 -5.48 14.69
CA GLY A 42 -19.17 -4.95 16.05
C GLY A 42 -17.89 -4.27 16.55
N HIS A 43 -16.77 -4.31 15.79
CA HIS A 43 -15.50 -3.72 16.21
C HIS A 43 -14.96 -2.64 15.24
N CYS A 44 -15.18 -2.80 13.94
CA CYS A 44 -14.66 -1.87 12.93
C CYS A 44 -15.72 -0.88 12.43
N THR A 45 -16.99 -1.27 12.34
CA THR A 45 -18.07 -0.41 11.85
C THR A 45 -19.39 -0.62 12.61
N GLY A 46 -20.18 0.45 12.76
CA GLY A 46 -21.51 0.39 13.37
C GLY A 46 -22.68 0.43 12.39
N GLN A 47 -22.45 0.72 11.10
CA GLN A 47 -23.53 1.08 10.15
C GLN A 47 -23.42 0.46 8.75
N ALA A 48 -22.66 -0.62 8.55
CA ALA A 48 -22.75 -1.41 7.32
C ALA A 48 -22.37 -2.88 7.57
N HIS A 49 -23.08 -3.81 6.92
CA HIS A 49 -22.70 -5.23 6.88
C HIS A 49 -21.47 -5.41 5.99
N HIS A 50 -20.30 -4.98 6.44
CA HIS A 50 -19.05 -5.38 5.80
C HIS A 50 -18.85 -6.89 6.02
N ARG A 51 -18.41 -7.57 4.95
CA ARG A 51 -17.98 -8.97 5.04
C ARG A 51 -16.68 -9.03 5.85
N GLU A 52 -16.50 -10.14 6.56
CA GLU A 52 -15.22 -10.45 7.18
C GLU A 52 -14.10 -10.57 6.13
N PHE A 53 -12.85 -10.32 6.54
CA PHE A 53 -11.67 -10.57 5.72
C PHE A 53 -11.54 -12.07 5.43
N GLN A 54 -10.83 -12.42 4.36
CA GLN A 54 -10.68 -13.85 4.00
C GLN A 54 -9.83 -14.63 5.00
N VAL A 55 -8.97 -13.94 5.75
CA VAL A 55 -8.09 -14.51 6.78
C VAL A 55 -7.78 -13.44 7.82
N ALA A 56 -7.48 -13.85 9.06
CA ALA A 56 -7.12 -13.00 10.19
C ALA A 56 -8.20 -11.93 10.49
N HIS A 57 -9.44 -12.39 10.63
CA HIS A 57 -10.60 -11.65 11.11
C HIS A 57 -11.01 -12.08 12.53
N GLY A 58 -10.07 -12.58 13.33
CA GLY A 58 -10.29 -12.98 14.73
C GLY A 58 -10.43 -14.49 14.93
N GLU A 59 -10.27 -15.28 13.86
CA GLU A 59 -10.34 -16.73 13.88
C GLU A 59 -9.03 -17.40 14.28
N LEU A 60 -7.89 -16.72 14.14
CA LEU A 60 -6.58 -17.31 14.40
C LEU A 60 -6.23 -17.22 15.89
N SER A 61 -5.62 -18.28 16.43
CA SER A 61 -4.94 -18.22 17.73
C SER A 61 -3.76 -17.25 17.67
N ARG A 62 -3.22 -16.87 18.83
CA ARG A 62 -2.03 -16.00 18.88
C ARG A 62 -0.82 -16.64 18.21
N GLU A 63 -0.65 -17.95 18.35
CA GLU A 63 0.41 -18.74 17.73
C GLU A 63 0.20 -18.88 16.21
N GLU A 64 -1.05 -19.11 15.77
CA GLU A 64 -1.37 -19.15 14.35
C GLU A 64 -1.17 -17.78 13.69
N PHE A 65 -1.49 -16.70 14.40
CA PHE A 65 -1.27 -15.34 13.91
C PHE A 65 0.21 -14.94 13.92
N ASP A 66 1.01 -15.44 14.87
CA ASP A 66 2.47 -15.31 14.83
C ASP A 66 3.06 -15.99 13.59
N VAL A 67 2.67 -17.24 13.32
CA VAL A 67 3.07 -17.98 12.11
C VAL A 67 2.66 -17.22 10.85
N PHE A 68 1.40 -16.77 10.79
CA PHE A 68 0.89 -15.97 9.68
C PHE A 68 1.76 -14.74 9.42
N ASN A 69 2.12 -14.00 10.48
CA ASN A 69 2.92 -12.79 10.35
C ASN A 69 4.34 -13.08 9.88
N ARG A 70 4.99 -14.10 10.44
CA ARG A 70 6.33 -14.52 10.01
C ARG A 70 6.34 -14.96 8.54
N ASP A 71 5.35 -15.72 8.08
CA ASP A 71 5.32 -16.27 6.73
C ASP A 71 5.26 -15.17 5.66
N TRP A 72 4.35 -14.20 5.79
CA TRP A 72 4.27 -13.11 4.80
C TRP A 72 5.48 -12.17 4.92
N MET A 73 5.95 -11.86 6.14
CA MET A 73 7.13 -11.00 6.35
C MET A 73 8.40 -11.62 5.77
N GLN A 74 8.55 -12.95 5.84
CA GLN A 74 9.66 -13.68 5.24
C GLN A 74 9.68 -13.52 3.72
N LEU A 75 8.52 -13.63 3.07
CA LEU A 75 8.42 -13.49 1.61
C LEU A 75 8.58 -12.03 1.17
N ALA A 76 7.92 -11.09 1.84
CA ALA A 76 8.05 -9.67 1.56
C ALA A 76 9.49 -9.17 1.74
N SER A 77 10.17 -9.57 2.82
CA SER A 77 11.58 -9.20 3.02
C SER A 77 12.49 -9.85 1.96
N SER A 78 12.17 -11.04 1.46
CA SER A 78 13.01 -11.71 0.46
C SER A 78 13.16 -10.92 -0.84
N VAL A 79 12.15 -10.13 -1.23
CA VAL A 79 12.14 -9.31 -2.46
C VAL A 79 12.57 -7.85 -2.26
N LEU A 80 12.92 -7.45 -1.05
CA LEU A 80 13.49 -6.12 -0.80
C LEU A 80 14.94 -6.03 -1.29
N VAL A 81 15.36 -4.84 -1.75
CA VAL A 81 16.78 -4.52 -1.96
C VAL A 81 17.54 -4.48 -0.63
N ASP A 82 18.87 -4.62 -0.67
CA ASP A 82 19.70 -4.33 0.52
C ASP A 82 19.55 -2.84 0.90
N GLY A 83 19.31 -2.55 2.18
CA GLY A 83 18.91 -1.23 2.67
C GLY A 83 17.42 -0.90 2.45
N GLY A 84 16.66 -1.78 1.81
CA GLY A 84 15.20 -1.68 1.68
C GLY A 84 14.49 -1.81 3.02
N LEU A 85 13.28 -1.27 3.10
CA LEU A 85 12.51 -1.20 4.35
C LEU A 85 11.25 -2.07 4.31
N LEU A 86 10.93 -2.69 5.43
CA LEU A 86 9.67 -3.40 5.67
C LEU A 86 8.92 -2.72 6.82
N ALA A 87 7.66 -2.38 6.60
CA ALA A 87 6.79 -1.79 7.61
C ALA A 87 5.35 -2.27 7.45
N THR A 88 4.65 -2.46 8.55
CA THR A 88 3.23 -2.82 8.53
C THR A 88 2.47 -2.14 9.65
N PHE A 89 1.23 -1.72 9.37
CA PHE A 89 0.35 -1.19 10.41
C PHE A 89 -0.16 -2.34 11.27
N ILE A 90 -0.24 -2.13 12.58
CA ILE A 90 -0.79 -3.09 13.54
C ILE A 90 -1.31 -2.34 14.76
N ASP A 91 -2.20 -2.96 15.53
CA ASP A 91 -2.59 -2.40 16.83
C ASP A 91 -1.68 -2.87 17.98
N TRP A 92 -1.92 -2.29 19.16
CA TRP A 92 -1.13 -2.57 20.37
C TRP A 92 -1.22 -4.01 20.87
N ARG A 93 -2.21 -4.80 20.44
CA ARG A 93 -2.45 -6.17 20.91
C ARG A 93 -1.51 -7.18 20.26
N SER A 94 -0.96 -6.83 19.10
CA SER A 94 -0.15 -7.76 18.30
C SER A 94 1.13 -7.13 17.75
N VAL A 95 1.47 -5.92 18.16
CA VAL A 95 2.72 -5.25 17.77
C VAL A 95 3.95 -6.08 18.15
N GLU A 96 3.89 -6.81 19.27
CA GLU A 96 4.96 -7.68 19.74
C GLU A 96 5.20 -8.88 18.81
N LEU A 97 4.17 -9.37 18.11
CA LEU A 97 4.30 -10.46 17.13
C LEU A 97 5.08 -9.97 15.90
N ILE A 98 4.75 -8.77 15.41
CA ILE A 98 5.50 -8.13 14.31
C ILE A 98 6.96 -7.88 14.71
N LEU A 99 7.20 -7.42 15.94
CA LEU A 99 8.55 -7.22 16.48
C LEU A 99 9.32 -8.53 16.66
N SER A 100 8.65 -9.63 17.03
CA SER A 100 9.28 -10.95 17.12
C SER A 100 9.67 -11.46 15.73
N ALA A 101 8.72 -11.45 14.79
CA ALA A 101 8.95 -11.88 13.42
C ALA A 101 10.09 -11.08 12.76
N GLY A 102 10.12 -9.75 12.92
CA GLY A 102 11.20 -8.94 12.37
C GLY A 102 12.58 -9.32 12.91
N ARG A 103 12.68 -9.69 14.20
CA ARG A 103 13.92 -10.13 14.84
C ARG A 103 14.36 -11.51 14.37
N GLU A 104 13.42 -12.45 14.25
CA GLU A 104 13.67 -13.81 13.76
C GLU A 104 14.13 -13.83 12.30
N LEU A 105 13.73 -12.82 11.53
CA LEU A 105 14.12 -12.62 10.13
C LEU A 105 15.40 -11.78 9.97
N ASP A 106 16.13 -11.51 11.05
CA ASP A 106 17.35 -10.69 11.09
C ASP A 106 17.17 -9.28 10.47
N LEU A 107 15.97 -8.71 10.57
CA LEU A 107 15.70 -7.36 10.11
C LEU A 107 16.05 -6.33 11.19
N GLY A 108 16.80 -5.30 10.82
CA GLY A 108 17.21 -4.26 11.75
C GLY A 108 16.05 -3.31 12.08
N LEU A 109 15.53 -3.35 13.31
CA LEU A 109 14.50 -2.41 13.76
C LEU A 109 15.05 -0.97 13.78
N LEU A 110 14.45 -0.09 12.98
CA LEU A 110 14.83 1.32 12.90
C LEU A 110 13.99 2.20 13.82
N ASN A 111 12.68 1.96 13.85
CA ASN A 111 11.74 2.76 14.64
C ASN A 111 10.42 2.00 14.84
N ILE A 112 9.60 2.52 15.75
CA ILE A 112 8.18 2.21 15.83
C ILE A 112 7.45 3.54 15.66
N ILE A 113 6.79 3.69 14.52
CA ILE A 113 5.96 4.86 14.25
C ILE A 113 4.60 4.65 14.92
N VAL A 114 4.05 5.71 15.50
CA VAL A 114 2.70 5.73 16.07
C VAL A 114 1.83 6.63 15.20
N TRP A 115 0.83 6.07 14.54
CA TRP A 115 -0.23 6.85 13.92
C TRP A 115 -1.24 7.25 14.99
N SER A 116 -1.21 8.51 15.40
CA SER A 116 -2.23 9.14 16.23
C SER A 116 -3.42 9.59 15.38
N LYS A 117 -4.59 9.05 15.69
CA LYS A 117 -5.85 9.34 15.01
C LYS A 117 -6.51 10.55 15.66
N SER A 118 -7.09 11.44 14.85
CA SER A 118 -7.86 12.59 15.35
C SER A 118 -9.09 12.20 16.17
N ASN A 119 -9.60 10.98 16.02
CA ASN A 119 -10.69 10.43 16.79
C ASN A 119 -10.39 8.99 17.24
N ALA A 120 -10.92 8.61 18.40
CA ALA A 120 -10.82 7.25 18.89
C ALA A 120 -11.84 6.33 18.18
N GLY A 121 -11.45 5.08 17.92
CA GLY A 121 -12.30 4.03 17.37
C GLY A 121 -13.43 3.59 18.32
N GLN A 122 -14.12 2.51 17.97
CA GLN A 122 -15.20 1.95 18.81
C GLN A 122 -14.63 1.35 20.12
N GLY A 123 -15.45 1.33 21.18
CA GLY A 123 -15.09 0.81 22.50
C GLY A 123 -15.83 1.53 23.63
N SER A 124 -15.94 0.89 24.80
CA SER A 124 -16.69 1.41 25.96
C SER A 124 -15.83 1.99 27.08
N LEU A 125 -14.61 1.47 27.30
CA LEU A 125 -13.70 1.92 28.36
C LEU A 125 -12.61 2.87 27.83
N TRP A 126 -11.53 2.32 27.28
CA TRP A 126 -10.45 3.08 26.64
C TRP A 126 -10.45 2.82 25.14
N ARG A 127 -10.93 3.80 24.39
CA ARG A 127 -11.07 3.71 22.94
C ARG A 127 -9.71 3.93 22.28
N SER A 128 -9.32 3.04 21.37
CA SER A 128 -8.04 3.17 20.67
C SER A 128 -8.04 4.39 19.76
N ALA A 129 -7.09 5.31 19.96
CA ALA A 129 -6.85 6.47 19.12
C ALA A 129 -5.49 6.39 18.41
N HIS A 130 -4.91 5.20 18.32
CA HIS A 130 -3.65 5.01 17.62
C HIS A 130 -3.52 3.63 16.98
N GLU A 131 -2.63 3.56 16.00
CA GLU A 131 -2.04 2.33 15.47
C GLU A 131 -0.52 2.47 15.50
N MET A 132 0.19 1.35 15.41
CA MET A 132 1.64 1.30 15.39
C MET A 132 2.12 0.79 14.04
N LEU A 133 3.34 1.19 13.68
CA LEU A 133 4.01 0.83 12.44
C LEU A 133 5.49 0.55 12.76
N PRO A 134 5.85 -0.68 13.18
CA PRO A 134 7.25 -1.10 13.27
C PRO A 134 7.92 -0.99 11.89
N VAL A 135 9.11 -0.40 11.84
CA VAL A 135 9.89 -0.23 10.61
C VAL A 135 11.21 -0.96 10.73
N PHE A 136 11.46 -1.88 9.83
CA PHE A 136 12.68 -2.67 9.78
C PHE A 136 13.48 -2.41 8.49
N LYS A 137 14.80 -2.55 8.57
CA LYS A 137 15.73 -2.49 7.45
C LYS A 137 16.25 -3.88 7.11
N LYS A 138 16.24 -4.22 5.82
CA LYS A 138 16.91 -5.41 5.31
C LYS A 138 18.40 -5.14 5.11
N GLY A 139 19.21 -6.11 5.54
CA GLY A 139 20.64 -6.16 5.25
C GLY A 139 21.45 -4.98 5.83
N SER A 140 22.63 -4.74 5.25
CA SER A 140 23.63 -3.85 5.83
C SER A 140 23.72 -2.49 5.14
N ALA A 141 23.26 -2.37 3.88
CA ALA A 141 23.29 -1.11 3.16
C ALA A 141 22.45 -0.02 3.85
N SER A 142 22.76 1.24 3.54
CA SER A 142 22.03 2.38 4.07
C SER A 142 20.62 2.43 3.47
N HIS A 143 19.63 2.80 4.28
CA HIS A 143 18.28 3.06 3.79
C HIS A 143 18.20 4.47 3.20
N LYS A 144 17.24 4.67 2.29
CA LYS A 144 16.93 6.02 1.78
C LYS A 144 16.28 6.85 2.89
N ASN A 145 16.72 8.09 3.03
CA ASN A 145 16.23 9.04 4.02
C ASN A 145 16.09 10.40 3.37
N ASN A 146 14.88 10.74 2.93
CA ASN A 146 14.55 12.02 2.31
C ASN A 146 14.05 13.06 3.33
N VAL A 147 13.98 12.70 4.62
CA VAL A 147 13.71 13.65 5.70
C VAL A 147 14.93 14.54 5.94
N GLU A 148 16.14 13.95 5.95
CA GLU A 148 17.44 14.66 6.04
C GLU A 148 17.46 15.78 7.09
N LEU A 149 16.93 15.52 8.29
CA LEU A 149 16.83 16.50 9.39
C LEU A 149 16.13 17.82 8.99
N GLY A 150 15.20 17.76 8.04
CA GLY A 150 14.48 18.93 7.54
C GLY A 150 15.31 19.83 6.64
N ARG A 151 16.48 19.39 6.15
CA ARG A 151 17.36 20.18 5.27
C ARG A 151 16.63 20.78 4.06
N TRP A 152 15.65 20.05 3.52
CA TRP A 152 14.84 20.47 2.38
C TRP A 152 13.39 20.77 2.74
N GLY A 153 13.13 21.10 4.01
CA GLY A 153 11.80 21.47 4.51
C GLY A 153 10.88 20.31 4.88
N ARG A 154 11.32 19.05 4.72
CA ARG A 154 10.57 17.86 5.15
C ARG A 154 10.85 17.57 6.63
N TYR A 155 9.93 17.98 7.50
CA TYR A 155 9.98 17.66 8.93
C TYR A 155 9.07 16.47 9.23
N ARG A 156 9.63 15.42 9.86
CA ARG A 156 8.90 14.20 10.20
C ARG A 156 9.30 13.69 11.58
N SER A 157 8.30 13.39 12.40
CA SER A 157 8.43 12.68 13.68
C SER A 157 8.00 11.22 13.55
N ASN A 158 8.35 10.39 14.53
CA ASN A 158 7.81 9.02 14.63
C ASN A 158 6.37 8.98 15.18
N VAL A 159 5.78 10.11 15.54
CA VAL A 159 4.34 10.23 15.78
C VAL A 159 3.71 10.93 14.58
N TRP A 160 2.82 10.22 13.89
CA TRP A 160 2.10 10.70 12.72
C TRP A 160 0.68 11.08 13.12
N THR A 161 0.27 12.32 12.88
CA THR A 161 -1.09 12.77 13.21
C THR A 161 -1.90 12.90 11.94
N TYR A 162 -2.81 11.96 11.69
CA TYR A 162 -3.71 11.95 10.54
C TYR A 162 -5.11 11.51 10.98
N PRO A 163 -6.18 11.97 10.31
CA PRO A 163 -7.53 11.59 10.68
C PRO A 163 -7.79 10.09 10.48
N GLY A 164 -8.48 9.45 11.41
CA GLY A 164 -8.98 8.09 11.21
C GLY A 164 -10.04 8.04 10.11
N ALA A 165 -10.23 6.89 9.46
CA ALA A 165 -11.14 6.74 8.32
C ALA A 165 -12.58 7.24 8.59
N SER A 166 -13.06 7.08 9.83
CA SER A 166 -14.40 7.53 10.26
C SER A 166 -14.51 9.04 10.52
N SER A 167 -13.40 9.79 10.46
CA SER A 167 -13.38 11.22 10.71
C SER A 167 -14.05 12.01 9.59
N VAL A 168 -14.76 13.09 9.94
CA VAL A 168 -15.23 14.09 8.98
C VAL A 168 -14.02 14.72 8.29
N GLY A 169 -14.01 14.72 6.95
CA GLY A 169 -12.90 15.27 6.15
C GLY A 169 -11.74 14.31 5.90
N SER A 170 -11.81 13.05 6.34
CA SER A 170 -10.85 12.02 5.93
C SER A 170 -11.09 11.62 4.48
N ASP A 171 -10.03 11.63 3.66
CA ASP A 171 -10.02 11.08 2.29
C ASP A 171 -10.28 9.56 2.27
N ALA A 172 -9.99 8.86 3.37
CA ALA A 172 -10.33 7.45 3.55
C ALA A 172 -11.83 7.19 3.78
N ARG A 173 -12.62 8.23 4.13
CA ARG A 173 -14.05 8.09 4.43
C ARG A 173 -14.89 7.66 3.22
N GLU A 174 -14.56 8.13 2.02
CA GLU A 174 -15.22 7.66 0.78
C GLU A 174 -14.96 6.17 0.56
N GLY A 175 -13.78 5.69 0.96
CA GLY A 175 -13.43 4.28 0.91
C GLY A 175 -14.18 3.41 1.91
N LEU A 176 -14.72 3.98 3.00
CA LEU A 176 -15.47 3.22 4.01
C LEU A 176 -16.77 2.62 3.49
N ALA A 177 -17.37 3.17 2.43
CA ALA A 177 -18.53 2.55 1.79
C ALA A 177 -18.17 1.19 1.15
N VAL A 178 -16.88 0.97 0.86
CA VAL A 178 -16.40 -0.12 0.02
C VAL A 178 -15.43 -1.04 0.78
N HIS A 179 -14.70 -0.55 1.79
CA HIS A 179 -13.76 -1.33 2.60
C HIS A 179 -13.73 -0.84 4.06
N PRO A 180 -13.71 -1.73 5.06
CA PRO A 180 -13.90 -1.36 6.47
C PRO A 180 -12.71 -0.60 7.09
N THR A 181 -11.49 -0.82 6.59
CA THR A 181 -10.25 -0.22 7.15
C THR A 181 -9.44 0.47 6.06
N VAL A 182 -9.81 1.70 5.69
CA VAL A 182 -9.09 2.47 4.67
C VAL A 182 -8.07 3.38 5.35
N LYS A 183 -6.80 3.32 4.94
CA LYS A 183 -5.78 4.27 5.43
C LYS A 183 -5.89 5.60 4.67
N PRO A 184 -5.68 6.76 5.34
CA PRO A 184 -5.59 8.05 4.68
C PRO A 184 -4.51 8.03 3.60
N ARG A 185 -4.83 8.45 2.38
CA ARG A 185 -3.90 8.44 1.25
C ARG A 185 -2.77 9.43 1.49
N ALA A 186 -3.07 10.61 2.02
CA ALA A 186 -2.06 11.62 2.35
C ALA A 186 -0.97 11.10 3.31
N MET A 187 -1.34 10.24 4.28
CA MET A 187 -0.37 9.63 5.18
C MET A 187 0.58 8.67 4.45
N LEU A 188 0.02 7.87 3.54
CA LEU A 188 0.82 6.96 2.72
C LEU A 188 1.73 7.73 1.75
N GLU A 189 1.22 8.77 1.10
CA GLU A 189 2.03 9.64 0.21
C GLU A 189 3.22 10.25 0.95
N ASP A 190 3.00 10.78 2.15
CA ASP A 190 4.10 11.32 2.97
C ASP A 190 5.10 10.23 3.34
N ALA A 191 4.64 9.04 3.76
CA ALA A 191 5.52 7.91 4.05
C ALA A 191 6.36 7.51 2.83
N LEU A 192 5.76 7.46 1.63
CA LEU A 192 6.51 7.18 0.40
C LEU A 192 7.56 8.27 0.13
N LEU A 193 7.20 9.54 0.29
CA LEU A 193 8.11 10.66 0.07
C LEU A 193 9.27 10.71 1.07
N ASP A 194 9.08 10.18 2.28
CA ASP A 194 10.11 10.17 3.34
C ASP A 194 11.26 9.20 3.07
N ILE A 195 10.98 8.05 2.43
CA ILE A 195 11.92 6.91 2.38
C ILE A 195 12.03 6.22 1.01
N THR A 196 11.48 6.81 -0.05
CA THR A 196 11.64 6.34 -1.44
C THR A 196 11.80 7.51 -2.39
N ASP A 197 12.28 7.24 -3.60
CA ASP A 197 12.39 8.18 -4.71
C ASP A 197 11.36 7.89 -5.81
N ARG A 198 11.24 8.80 -6.79
CA ARG A 198 10.41 8.55 -7.98
C ARG A 198 10.95 7.35 -8.76
N GLY A 199 10.04 6.49 -9.23
CA GLY A 199 10.36 5.26 -9.93
C GLY A 199 10.70 4.08 -9.04
N ASP A 200 10.90 4.29 -7.72
CA ASP A 200 11.11 3.17 -6.80
C ASP A 200 9.88 2.27 -6.73
N VAL A 201 10.15 0.98 -6.55
CA VAL A 201 9.13 -0.04 -6.35
C VAL A 201 8.70 -0.08 -4.89
N VAL A 202 7.39 0.00 -4.67
CA VAL A 202 6.71 -0.14 -3.38
C VAL A 202 5.81 -1.36 -3.42
N LEU A 203 6.03 -2.27 -2.48
CA LEU A 203 5.26 -3.49 -2.29
C LEU A 203 4.17 -3.30 -1.24
N ASP A 204 2.94 -3.71 -1.56
CA ASP A 204 1.83 -3.83 -0.62
C ASP A 204 1.28 -5.27 -0.65
N CYS A 205 1.41 -6.01 0.45
CA CYS A 205 1.01 -7.41 0.53
C CYS A 205 -0.50 -7.59 0.81
N PHE A 206 -1.18 -6.53 1.24
CA PHE A 206 -2.58 -6.53 1.68
C PHE A 206 -3.27 -5.26 1.16
N LEU A 207 -3.39 -5.16 -0.17
CA LEU A 207 -3.77 -3.91 -0.84
C LEU A 207 -5.14 -3.36 -0.40
N GLY A 208 -6.08 -4.26 -0.09
CA GLY A 208 -7.47 -3.92 0.23
C GLY A 208 -8.07 -3.01 -0.84
N SER A 209 -8.60 -1.86 -0.40
CA SER A 209 -9.22 -0.87 -1.28
C SER A 209 -8.27 -0.13 -2.25
N GLY A 210 -6.95 -0.38 -2.22
CA GLY A 210 -6.01 0.24 -3.16
C GLY A 210 -5.43 1.58 -2.73
N SER A 211 -5.46 1.91 -1.44
CA SER A 211 -4.95 3.22 -0.98
C SER A 211 -3.46 3.42 -1.26
N MET A 212 -2.65 2.36 -1.10
CA MET A 212 -1.23 2.40 -1.45
C MET A 212 -1.01 2.56 -2.97
N LEU A 213 -1.81 1.88 -3.80
CA LEU A 213 -1.75 2.02 -5.26
C LEU A 213 -1.98 3.48 -5.68
N LEU A 214 -2.99 4.15 -5.12
CA LEU A 214 -3.26 5.54 -5.43
C LEU A 214 -2.16 6.49 -4.92
N ALA A 215 -1.62 6.23 -3.73
CA ALA A 215 -0.51 7.02 -3.18
C ALA A 215 0.77 6.88 -4.01
N ALA A 216 1.08 5.66 -4.46
CA ALA A 216 2.23 5.39 -5.31
C ALA A 216 2.09 6.12 -6.67
N GLU A 217 0.94 6.00 -7.34
CA GLU A 217 0.67 6.71 -8.60
C GLU A 217 0.80 8.24 -8.41
N ALA A 218 0.18 8.81 -7.38
CA ALA A 218 0.24 10.26 -7.11
C ALA A 218 1.65 10.79 -6.83
N THR A 219 2.50 9.95 -6.23
CA THR A 219 3.88 10.30 -5.89
C THR A 219 4.89 9.86 -6.96
N GLY A 220 4.45 9.18 -8.03
CA GLY A 220 5.30 8.64 -9.09
C GLY A 220 6.23 7.51 -8.64
N ARG A 221 5.75 6.65 -7.74
CA ARG A 221 6.34 5.35 -7.38
C ARG A 221 5.61 4.24 -8.11
N ILE A 222 6.24 3.08 -8.21
CA ILE A 222 5.66 1.92 -8.86
C ILE A 222 5.10 0.98 -7.80
N CYS A 223 3.80 0.72 -7.84
CA CYS A 223 3.14 -0.19 -6.90
C CYS A 223 3.15 -1.63 -7.42
N ARG A 224 3.55 -2.54 -6.55
CA ARG A 224 3.47 -3.99 -6.69
C ARG A 224 2.56 -4.47 -5.57
N ALA A 225 1.42 -5.06 -5.89
CA ALA A 225 0.43 -5.36 -4.86
C ALA A 225 -0.12 -6.79 -4.92
N ILE A 226 -0.44 -7.33 -3.75
CA ILE A 226 -1.14 -8.59 -3.54
C ILE A 226 -2.46 -8.27 -2.82
N GLU A 227 -3.55 -8.91 -3.26
CA GLU A 227 -4.84 -8.88 -2.56
C GLU A 227 -5.55 -10.23 -2.75
N ILE A 228 -6.07 -10.79 -1.66
CA ILE A 228 -6.66 -12.12 -1.68
C ILE A 228 -8.13 -12.10 -2.14
N ASP A 229 -8.88 -11.04 -1.83
CA ASP A 229 -10.25 -10.84 -2.26
C ASP A 229 -10.33 -10.14 -3.61
N GLY A 230 -10.75 -10.91 -4.63
CA GLY A 230 -10.97 -10.40 -5.98
C GLY A 230 -11.94 -9.21 -6.05
N ARG A 231 -12.87 -9.06 -5.10
CA ARG A 231 -13.73 -7.85 -5.04
C ARG A 231 -12.94 -6.61 -4.65
N TYR A 232 -11.98 -6.74 -3.73
CA TYR A 232 -11.09 -5.63 -3.38
C TYR A 232 -10.09 -5.35 -4.50
N CYS A 233 -9.64 -6.37 -5.25
CA CYS A 233 -8.91 -6.14 -6.50
C CYS A 233 -9.71 -5.28 -7.48
N ASP A 234 -10.98 -5.63 -7.73
CA ASP A 234 -11.85 -4.87 -8.64
C ASP A 234 -12.05 -3.41 -8.16
N VAL A 235 -12.19 -3.20 -6.86
CA VAL A 235 -12.30 -1.87 -6.24
C VAL A 235 -11.03 -1.05 -6.42
N ALA A 236 -9.87 -1.64 -6.12
CA ALA A 236 -8.58 -0.96 -6.27
C ALA A 236 -8.32 -0.57 -7.73
N ILE A 237 -8.59 -1.49 -8.66
CA ILE A 237 -8.50 -1.23 -10.11
C ILE A 237 -9.42 -0.09 -10.50
N HIS A 238 -10.71 -0.15 -10.13
CA HIS A 238 -11.68 0.89 -10.47
C HIS A 238 -11.24 2.26 -9.97
N ARG A 239 -10.80 2.36 -8.70
CA ARG A 239 -10.31 3.62 -8.12
C ARG A 239 -9.09 4.18 -8.86
N TRP A 240 -8.15 3.32 -9.24
CA TRP A 240 -6.98 3.75 -10.02
C TRP A 240 -7.38 4.24 -11.42
N GLN A 241 -8.28 3.54 -12.11
CA GLN A 241 -8.78 3.98 -13.42
C GLN A 241 -9.53 5.32 -13.33
N GLN A 242 -10.33 5.54 -12.27
CA GLN A 242 -11.00 6.83 -12.05
C GLN A 242 -10.01 7.97 -11.81
N MET A 243 -8.93 7.71 -11.07
CA MET A 243 -7.92 8.72 -10.77
C MET A 243 -7.07 9.09 -11.98
N THR A 244 -6.77 8.12 -12.86
CA THR A 244 -5.80 8.29 -13.96
C THR A 244 -6.44 8.46 -15.33
N GLY A 245 -7.68 7.98 -15.52
CA GLY A 245 -8.33 7.87 -16.82
C GLY A 245 -7.82 6.72 -17.70
N TYR A 246 -6.88 5.89 -17.21
CA TYR A 246 -6.34 4.76 -17.95
C TYR A 246 -7.16 3.48 -17.73
N GLU A 247 -7.02 2.51 -18.64
CA GLU A 247 -7.61 1.18 -18.50
C GLU A 247 -6.59 0.17 -17.94
N ALA A 248 -7.02 -0.63 -16.98
CA ALA A 248 -6.28 -1.78 -16.49
C ALA A 248 -6.41 -2.94 -17.48
N ILE A 249 -5.31 -3.67 -17.69
CA ILE A 249 -5.24 -4.82 -18.62
C ILE A 249 -4.76 -6.04 -17.86
N LEU A 250 -5.38 -7.19 -18.12
CA LEU A 250 -4.98 -8.50 -17.60
C LEU A 250 -3.74 -9.01 -18.36
N GLU A 251 -2.60 -9.26 -17.68
CA GLU A 251 -1.30 -9.52 -18.35
C GLU A 251 -1.37 -10.74 -19.26
N GLU A 252 -1.98 -11.80 -18.75
CA GLU A 252 -2.03 -13.10 -19.41
C GLU A 252 -2.79 -13.09 -20.74
N THR A 253 -3.73 -12.16 -20.89
CA THR A 253 -4.68 -12.16 -22.03
C THR A 253 -4.62 -10.89 -22.86
N GLY A 254 -4.07 -9.80 -22.33
CA GLY A 254 -4.17 -8.48 -22.93
C GLY A 254 -5.58 -7.87 -22.90
N GLU A 255 -6.56 -8.52 -22.24
CA GLU A 255 -7.93 -8.01 -22.11
C GLU A 255 -8.01 -6.85 -21.12
N THR A 256 -8.82 -5.83 -21.43
CA THR A 256 -9.16 -4.79 -20.45
C THR A 256 -9.93 -5.39 -19.27
N HIS A 257 -9.81 -4.79 -18.09
CA HIS A 257 -10.53 -5.24 -16.89
C HIS A 257 -12.05 -5.37 -17.13
N ALA A 258 -12.63 -4.42 -17.86
CA ALA A 258 -14.02 -4.45 -18.25
C ALA A 258 -14.36 -5.64 -19.19
N ALA A 259 -13.47 -5.96 -20.14
CA ALA A 259 -13.67 -7.12 -21.03
C ALA A 259 -13.55 -8.44 -20.25
N ALA A 260 -12.56 -8.57 -19.37
CA ALA A 260 -12.39 -9.73 -18.51
C ALA A 260 -13.60 -9.93 -17.57
N ALA A 261 -14.13 -8.84 -16.99
CA ALA A 261 -15.33 -8.87 -16.16
C ALA A 261 -16.57 -9.35 -16.95
N ARG A 262 -16.79 -8.81 -18.16
CA ARG A 262 -17.88 -9.27 -19.05
C ARG A 262 -17.76 -10.76 -19.37
N ARG A 263 -16.57 -11.23 -19.75
CA ARG A 263 -16.31 -12.65 -20.06
C ARG A 263 -16.64 -13.56 -18.87
N ARG A 264 -16.28 -13.16 -17.65
CA ARG A 264 -16.64 -13.89 -16.42
C ARG A 264 -18.14 -13.91 -16.17
N SER A 265 -18.84 -12.79 -16.42
CA SER A 265 -20.30 -12.73 -16.23
C SER A 265 -21.10 -13.54 -17.24
N THR A 266 -20.59 -13.69 -18.47
CA THR A 266 -21.21 -14.53 -19.52
C THR A 266 -20.89 -16.02 -19.34
N ALA A 267 -19.94 -16.36 -18.46
CA ALA A 267 -19.61 -17.73 -18.10
C ALA A 267 -20.36 -18.12 -16.80
N SER A 268 -21.62 -18.55 -16.88
CA SER A 268 -22.37 -19.21 -15.79
C SER A 268 -23.56 -20.02 -16.34
N PRO A 269 -24.02 -21.08 -15.66
CA PRO A 269 -23.41 -22.39 -15.54
C PRO A 269 -24.29 -23.43 -16.24
N HIS A 270 -23.99 -23.77 -17.50
CA HIS A 270 -24.57 -24.94 -18.15
C HIS A 270 -23.41 -25.79 -18.65
N GLU A 271 -23.05 -26.80 -17.85
CA GLU A 271 -22.33 -28.04 -18.19
C GLU A 271 -21.51 -28.49 -16.96
N GLY A 272 -22.03 -29.43 -16.17
CA GLY A 272 -21.18 -30.13 -15.19
C GLY A 272 -21.82 -30.77 -13.95
N GLU A 273 -23.12 -30.67 -13.70
CA GLU A 273 -23.71 -31.23 -12.45
C GLU A 273 -23.94 -32.75 -12.44
N HIS A 274 -23.51 -33.49 -13.47
CA HIS A 274 -23.57 -34.95 -13.46
C HIS A 274 -22.23 -35.58 -13.82
N GLN A 275 -21.25 -35.49 -12.91
CA GLN A 275 -20.23 -36.54 -12.62
C GLN A 275 -19.03 -35.92 -11.87
N CYS A 276 -19.08 -35.82 -10.54
CA CYS A 276 -17.88 -36.02 -9.71
C CYS A 276 -18.20 -36.18 -8.21
N LEU A 277 -19.06 -37.14 -7.87
CA LEU A 277 -19.03 -37.74 -6.53
C LEU A 277 -17.97 -38.86 -6.54
N ARG A 278 -16.69 -38.49 -6.45
CA ARG A 278 -15.53 -39.31 -5.99
C ARG A 278 -14.22 -38.66 -6.45
N SER A 279 -13.70 -37.72 -5.66
CA SER A 279 -12.29 -37.65 -5.25
C SER A 279 -12.04 -36.28 -4.61
N GLN A 280 -12.01 -36.26 -3.28
CA GLN A 280 -11.32 -35.19 -2.56
C GLN A 280 -9.83 -35.28 -2.90
N SER A 281 -9.26 -34.25 -3.51
CA SER A 281 -7.90 -33.73 -3.26
C SER A 281 -7.52 -32.64 -4.27
N ARG A 282 -7.11 -31.48 -3.74
CA ARG A 282 -6.40 -30.37 -4.40
C ARG A 282 -7.15 -29.57 -5.48
N CYS A 283 -7.89 -28.56 -5.04
CA CYS A 283 -8.31 -27.44 -5.88
C CYS A 283 -7.19 -26.38 -5.89
N HIS A 284 -6.38 -26.32 -6.95
CA HIS A 284 -5.52 -25.15 -7.22
C HIS A 284 -6.41 -24.02 -7.76
N ARG A 285 -6.56 -22.93 -7.02
CA ARG A 285 -7.14 -21.69 -7.57
C ARG A 285 -6.10 -21.05 -8.49
N ARG A 286 -6.48 -20.79 -9.75
CA ARG A 286 -5.65 -20.07 -10.73
C ARG A 286 -5.41 -18.63 -10.24
N MET A 287 -4.15 -18.31 -10.03
CA MET A 287 -3.68 -16.97 -9.68
C MET A 287 -3.64 -16.11 -10.95
N LEU A 288 -4.37 -14.99 -10.99
CA LEU A 288 -4.51 -14.10 -12.15
C LEU A 288 -3.64 -12.86 -11.98
N LEU A 289 -2.71 -12.63 -12.91
CA LEU A 289 -1.80 -11.48 -12.90
C LEU A 289 -2.25 -10.42 -13.93
N VAL A 290 -2.33 -9.15 -13.51
CA VAL A 290 -2.84 -8.02 -14.29
C VAL A 290 -1.69 -7.05 -14.68
N THR A 291 -1.34 -6.94 -15.97
CA THR A 291 -0.27 -6.06 -16.52
C THR A 291 -0.61 -5.62 -17.96
N VAL A 292 -0.06 -4.48 -18.38
CA VAL A 292 -0.31 -3.79 -19.68
C VAL A 292 0.96 -3.78 -20.55
N VAL A 293 0.78 -3.97 -21.87
CA VAL A 293 1.67 -3.46 -22.94
C VAL A 293 1.00 -2.23 -23.57
N LEU A 294 1.76 -1.14 -23.73
CA LEU A 294 1.26 0.13 -24.27
C LEU A 294 0.82 0.00 -25.75
N ARG A 295 -0.39 0.44 -26.09
CA ARG A 295 -0.77 0.82 -27.46
C ARG A 295 -1.34 2.24 -27.47
N ASN A 296 -0.49 3.21 -27.80
CA ASN A 296 -0.96 4.54 -28.18
C ASN A 296 -1.27 4.57 -29.68
N SER A 297 -2.50 4.98 -30.01
CA SER A 297 -2.85 5.48 -31.35
C SER A 297 -3.16 6.96 -31.24
N ILE A 298 -2.12 7.79 -31.06
CA ILE A 298 -2.20 9.24 -31.25
C ILE A 298 -0.93 9.68 -31.98
N SER A 299 -1.12 10.30 -33.14
CA SER A 299 -0.09 10.79 -34.04
C SER A 299 0.85 11.79 -33.36
N LEU A 300 2.14 11.46 -33.29
CA LEU A 300 3.22 12.38 -32.90
C LEU A 300 3.40 13.46 -33.97
N SER A 301 2.71 14.60 -33.83
CA SER A 301 3.10 15.82 -34.57
C SER A 301 2.83 17.14 -33.87
N LEU A 302 2.20 17.16 -32.67
CA LEU A 302 1.76 18.42 -32.05
C LEU A 302 2.37 18.77 -30.68
N VAL A 303 3.23 17.93 -30.10
CA VAL A 303 3.78 18.19 -28.74
C VAL A 303 5.08 19.02 -28.76
N ASN A 304 5.71 19.22 -29.91
CA ASN A 304 7.07 19.81 -29.97
C ASN A 304 7.16 21.34 -30.16
N GLN A 305 6.06 22.10 -29.95
CA GLN A 305 6.09 23.57 -30.05
C GLN A 305 5.84 24.33 -28.73
N ALA A 306 5.44 23.66 -27.65
CA ALA A 306 5.12 24.34 -26.38
C ALA A 306 6.30 24.52 -25.41
N THR A 307 7.40 23.77 -25.57
CA THR A 307 8.52 23.74 -24.60
C THR A 307 9.67 24.72 -24.88
N ARG A 308 9.59 25.56 -25.93
CA ARG A 308 10.66 26.54 -26.25
C ARG A 308 10.39 27.99 -25.81
N ARG A 309 9.32 28.28 -25.06
CA ARG A 309 8.96 29.67 -24.68
C ARG A 309 9.05 30.02 -23.20
N VAL A 310 9.38 29.09 -22.30
CA VAL A 310 9.42 29.38 -20.85
C VAL A 310 10.83 29.76 -20.36
N ASP A 311 11.89 29.52 -21.15
CA ASP A 311 13.27 29.55 -20.64
C ASP A 311 14.06 30.86 -20.87
N ARG A 312 13.39 32.02 -20.93
CA ARG A 312 14.06 33.34 -21.13
C ARG A 312 13.68 34.47 -20.17
N ARG A 313 13.01 34.20 -19.05
CA ARG A 313 12.73 35.22 -18.02
C ARG A 313 13.06 34.77 -16.60
N ALA A 314 14.35 34.54 -16.33
CA ALA A 314 14.85 34.49 -14.95
C ALA A 314 16.36 34.77 -14.88
N ARG A 315 16.78 36.00 -15.20
CA ARG A 315 18.10 36.52 -14.81
C ARG A 315 18.01 38.00 -14.45
N ARG A 316 17.93 38.30 -13.14
CA ARG A 316 18.47 39.52 -12.51
C ARG A 316 18.49 39.33 -10.98
N PRO A 317 19.62 39.56 -10.29
CA PRO A 317 19.70 39.46 -8.84
C PRO A 317 19.42 40.81 -8.17
N SER A 318 18.53 40.87 -7.18
CA SER A 318 18.41 42.03 -6.28
C SER A 318 19.04 41.71 -4.92
N ARG A 319 20.17 42.36 -4.64
CA ARG A 319 20.81 42.41 -3.33
C ARG A 319 19.89 43.12 -2.33
N ARG A 320 19.56 42.50 -1.19
CA ARG A 320 19.29 43.22 0.06
C ARG A 320 19.89 42.45 1.24
N SER A 321 20.80 43.14 1.90
CA SER A 321 21.53 42.80 3.11
C SER A 321 20.61 42.74 4.33
N TRP A 322 20.68 41.64 5.10
CA TRP A 322 20.17 41.60 6.47
C TRP A 322 21.33 41.88 7.43
N GLN A 323 21.33 43.08 8.01
CA GLN A 323 22.19 43.42 9.14
C GLN A 323 21.61 42.83 10.42
N LYS A 324 22.43 42.08 11.15
CA LYS A 324 22.19 41.60 12.52
C LYS A 324 22.13 42.80 13.48
N ARG A 325 21.09 42.88 14.32
CA ARG A 325 21.10 43.72 15.53
C ARG A 325 21.58 42.89 16.73
N PRO A 326 22.45 43.43 17.61
CA PRO A 326 22.91 42.76 18.83
C PRO A 326 21.90 42.92 19.99
N PRO A 327 22.04 42.14 21.08
CA PRO A 327 21.06 42.10 22.17
C PRO A 327 21.20 43.31 23.10
N SER A 328 20.07 43.85 23.56
CA SER A 328 20.02 44.87 24.61
C SER A 328 20.08 44.22 25.99
N THR A 329 21.07 44.63 26.77
CA THR A 329 21.24 44.38 28.20
C THR A 329 20.53 45.43 29.06
N SER A 330 20.27 45.04 30.32
CA SER A 330 19.87 45.83 31.51
C SER A 330 18.37 46.16 31.63
N ARG A 331 17.71 46.04 32.79
CA ARG A 331 18.12 45.90 34.19
C ARG A 331 17.20 44.95 34.94
#